data_AF-A0A529VSP8-F1
#
_entry.id   AF-A0A529VSP8-F1
#
_cell.length_a   1.000
_cell.length_b   1.000
_cell.length_c   1.000
_cell.angle_alpha   90.00
_cell.angle_beta   90.00
_cell.angle_gamma   90.00
#
_symmetry.space_group_name_H-M   'P 1'
#
loop_
_entity.id
_entity.type
_entity.pdbx_description
1 polymer ?
#
loop_
_entity_poly.entity_id
_entity_poly.type
_entity_poly.pdbx_seq_one_letter_code
_entity_poly.pdbx_strand_id
1 'polypeptide(L)'
;PTRVITEFAWHSLFIRNLLIRPQAAELERFLPDMTIIDLPSFRADPARHGTRTETVIAVDLIRKIVLIGGTSYAGEMKKSVFTMLNYLLPQKSVMPMHCSANEGPAGDAAVFFGLSGTGKTTLSADPSRTLIGDDEHGWGPHGG
;
A
#
# COMPACT_ATOMS: atom_id res chain seq x y z
N PRO A 1 -7.79 -6.96 -4.90
CA PRO A 1 -7.43 -7.97 -3.88
C PRO A 1 -5.95 -8.34 -3.94
N THR A 2 -5.22 -8.29 -2.82
CA THR A 2 -3.76 -8.49 -2.81
C THR A 2 -3.38 -9.73 -2.00
N ARG A 3 -2.58 -10.62 -2.59
CA ARG A 3 -1.88 -11.70 -1.88
C ARG A 3 -0.43 -11.29 -1.63
N VAL A 4 0.05 -11.50 -0.41
CA VAL A 4 1.42 -11.19 -0.02
C VAL A 4 2.05 -12.48 0.50
N ILE A 5 3.16 -12.87 -0.11
CA ILE A 5 3.95 -14.05 0.23
C ILE A 5 5.25 -13.52 0.82
N THR A 6 5.53 -13.85 2.07
CA THR A 6 6.69 -13.30 2.80
C THR A 6 7.57 -14.42 3.33
N GLU A 7 8.88 -14.20 3.31
CA GLU A 7 9.83 -15.07 4.01
C GLU A 7 9.72 -14.97 5.54
N PHE A 8 9.51 -13.76 6.07
CA PHE A 8 9.50 -13.50 7.51
C PHE A 8 8.09 -13.32 8.09
N ALA A 9 7.86 -13.92 9.26
CA ALA A 9 6.57 -13.82 9.96
C ALA A 9 6.19 -12.38 10.33
N TRP A 10 7.17 -11.54 10.67
CA TRP A 10 6.91 -10.14 11.04
C TRP A 10 6.55 -9.27 9.83
N HIS A 11 7.00 -9.61 8.61
CA HIS A 11 6.53 -8.99 7.37
C HIS A 11 5.06 -9.33 7.09
N SER A 12 4.67 -10.60 7.29
CA SER A 12 3.26 -11.02 7.25
C SER A 12 2.40 -10.26 8.27
N LEU A 13 2.90 -10.09 9.50
CA LEU A 13 2.18 -9.31 10.53
C LEU A 13 2.07 -7.83 10.17
N PHE A 14 3.15 -7.23 9.66
CA PHE A 14 3.17 -5.83 9.23
C PHE A 14 2.10 -5.56 8.17
N ILE A 15 2.07 -6.35 7.09
CA ILE A 15 1.14 -6.10 6.00
C ILE A 15 -0.31 -6.43 6.39
N ARG A 16 -0.51 -7.38 7.30
CA ARG A 16 -1.82 -7.70 7.89
C ARG A 16 -2.42 -6.53 8.69
N ASN A 17 -1.58 -5.69 9.29
CA ASN A 17 -2.03 -4.51 10.03
C ASN A 17 -2.39 -3.33 9.11
N LEU A 18 -1.87 -3.31 7.88
CA LEU A 18 -2.05 -2.20 6.95
C LEU A 18 -3.16 -2.43 5.92
N LEU A 19 -3.33 -3.66 5.47
CA LEU A 19 -4.35 -3.98 4.47
C LEU A 19 -5.68 -4.37 5.13
N ILE A 20 -6.78 -4.06 4.44
CA ILE A 20 -8.12 -4.50 4.83
C ILE A 20 -8.15 -6.03 4.81
N ARG A 21 -8.59 -6.60 5.94
CA ARG A 21 -8.66 -8.05 6.11
C ARG A 21 -9.99 -8.57 5.55
N PRO A 22 -9.96 -9.54 4.62
CA PRO A 22 -11.17 -10.23 4.22
C PRO A 22 -11.74 -11.04 5.40
N GLN A 23 -13.05 -11.22 5.41
CA GLN A 23 -13.75 -12.11 6.33
C GLN A 23 -13.38 -13.56 6.06
N ALA A 24 -13.50 -14.42 7.07
CA ALA A 24 -13.11 -15.84 6.96
C ALA A 24 -13.79 -16.57 5.79
N ALA A 25 -15.08 -16.30 5.56
CA ALA A 25 -15.85 -16.89 4.47
C ALA A 25 -15.38 -16.43 3.07
N GLU A 26 -14.75 -15.27 2.96
CA GLU A 26 -14.23 -14.74 1.69
C GLU A 26 -12.89 -15.39 1.30
N LEU A 27 -12.19 -16.00 2.27
CA LEU A 27 -10.86 -16.59 2.05
C LEU A 27 -10.91 -17.82 1.13
N GLU A 28 -11.96 -18.65 1.23
CA GLU A 28 -12.09 -19.88 0.42
C GLU A 28 -12.12 -19.60 -1.08
N ARG A 29 -12.63 -18.42 -1.48
CA ARG A 29 -12.79 -18.00 -2.87
C ARG A 29 -11.88 -16.84 -3.24
N PHE A 30 -10.87 -16.56 -2.42
CA PHE A 30 -9.99 -15.42 -2.61
C PHE A 30 -9.11 -15.61 -3.86
N LEU A 31 -9.42 -14.85 -4.91
CA LEU A 31 -8.61 -14.74 -6.11
C LEU A 31 -7.78 -13.44 -6.04
N PRO A 32 -6.43 -13.53 -5.99
CA PRO A 32 -5.60 -12.34 -5.95
C PRO A 32 -5.59 -11.64 -7.32
N ASP A 33 -5.88 -10.34 -7.31
CA ASP A 33 -5.62 -9.48 -8.47
C ASP A 33 -4.14 -9.11 -8.56
N MET A 34 -3.49 -8.96 -7.41
CA MET A 34 -2.09 -8.60 -7.28
C MET A 34 -1.39 -9.59 -6.36
N THR A 35 -0.16 -9.96 -6.71
CA THR A 35 0.69 -10.79 -5.87
C THR A 35 2.00 -10.07 -5.56
N ILE A 36 2.32 -9.93 -4.28
CA ILE A 36 3.62 -9.44 -3.80
C ILE A 36 4.38 -10.64 -3.24
N ILE A 37 5.61 -10.83 -3.71
CA ILE A 37 6.54 -11.85 -3.26
C ILE A 37 7.71 -11.11 -2.60
N ASP A 38 7.82 -11.25 -1.30
CA ASP A 38 8.79 -10.56 -0.46
C ASP A 38 9.77 -11.55 0.15
N LEU A 39 11.01 -11.52 -0.34
CA LEU A 39 12.10 -12.44 -0.02
C LEU A 39 13.34 -11.63 0.38
N PRO A 40 13.40 -11.08 1.61
CA PRO A 40 14.52 -10.26 2.05
C PRO A 40 15.89 -10.93 1.92
N SER A 41 15.98 -12.26 2.04
CA SER A 41 17.24 -13.01 1.86
C SER A 41 17.67 -13.19 0.41
N PHE A 42 16.75 -13.04 -0.56
CA PHE A 42 17.08 -13.11 -1.97
C PHE A 42 17.93 -11.90 -2.37
N ARG A 43 19.16 -12.16 -2.83
CA ARG A 43 20.06 -11.14 -3.36
C ARG A 43 20.06 -11.21 -4.88
N ALA A 44 19.66 -10.13 -5.53
CA ALA A 44 19.74 -10.06 -6.98
C ALA A 44 21.20 -10.02 -7.42
N ASP A 45 21.57 -10.83 -8.41
CA ASP A 45 22.81 -10.66 -9.15
C ASP A 45 22.66 -9.52 -10.19
N PRO A 46 23.40 -8.40 -10.08
CA PRO A 46 23.31 -7.28 -11.02
C PRO A 46 23.60 -7.66 -12.47
N ALA A 47 24.59 -8.52 -12.71
CA ALA A 47 25.01 -8.91 -14.06
C ALA A 47 23.97 -9.83 -14.71
N ARG A 48 23.39 -10.75 -13.91
CA ARG A 48 22.38 -11.70 -14.40
C ARG A 48 20.98 -11.08 -14.54
N HIS A 49 20.57 -10.24 -13.60
CA HIS A 49 19.19 -9.73 -13.50
C HIS A 49 19.03 -8.29 -13.98
N GLY A 50 20.12 -7.60 -14.32
CA GLY A 50 20.08 -6.20 -14.76
C GLY A 50 19.67 -5.22 -13.66
N THR A 51 19.85 -5.58 -12.40
CA THR A 51 19.58 -4.70 -11.26
C THR A 51 20.77 -3.80 -10.98
N ARG A 52 20.55 -2.65 -10.32
CA ARG A 52 21.64 -1.72 -9.94
C ARG A 52 22.52 -2.29 -8.81
N THR A 53 21.88 -2.99 -7.86
CA THR A 53 22.51 -3.58 -6.67
C THR A 53 21.88 -4.95 -6.40
N GLU A 54 22.27 -5.56 -5.28
CA GLU A 54 21.65 -6.79 -4.77
C GLU A 54 20.20 -6.61 -4.30
N THR A 55 19.77 -5.37 -4.05
CA THR A 55 18.39 -5.01 -3.70
C THR A 55 17.57 -4.83 -4.97
N VAL A 56 16.39 -5.44 -5.00
CA VAL A 56 15.45 -5.35 -6.13
C VAL A 56 14.03 -5.15 -5.63
N ILE A 57 13.35 -4.18 -6.23
CA ILE A 57 11.90 -4.01 -6.15
C ILE A 57 11.41 -4.00 -7.59
N ALA A 58 11.06 -5.17 -8.12
CA ALA A 58 10.60 -5.33 -9.50
C ALA A 58 9.08 -5.35 -9.54
N VAL A 59 8.48 -4.46 -10.34
CA VAL A 59 7.03 -4.27 -10.43
C VAL A 59 6.58 -4.53 -11.86
N ASP A 60 5.80 -5.58 -12.06
CA ASP A 60 5.08 -5.85 -13.31
C ASP A 60 3.60 -5.45 -13.14
N LEU A 61 3.25 -4.27 -13.66
CA LEU A 61 1.88 -3.72 -13.55
C LEU A 61 0.87 -4.44 -14.44
N ILE A 62 1.33 -5.09 -15.52
CA ILE A 62 0.47 -5.81 -16.46
C ILE A 62 0.07 -7.15 -15.84
N ARG A 63 1.06 -7.91 -15.36
CA ARG A 63 0.83 -9.20 -14.66
C ARG A 63 0.42 -9.02 -13.21
N LYS A 64 0.55 -7.81 -12.67
CA LYS A 64 0.26 -7.42 -11.28
C LYS A 64 1.06 -8.23 -10.26
N ILE A 65 2.34 -8.43 -10.56
CA ILE A 65 3.28 -9.16 -9.71
C ILE A 65 4.37 -8.20 -9.25
N VAL A 66 4.73 -8.28 -7.98
CA VAL A 66 5.86 -7.55 -7.40
C VAL A 66 6.82 -8.52 -6.74
N LEU A 67 8.11 -8.37 -7.02
CA LEU A 67 9.20 -9.07 -6.32
C LEU A 67 10.00 -8.06 -5.51
N ILE A 68 10.14 -8.31 -4.21
CA ILE A 68 10.98 -7.54 -3.29
C ILE A 68 12.09 -8.48 -2.79
N GLY A 69 13.33 -8.04 -2.93
CA GLY A 69 14.51 -8.80 -2.49
C GLY A 69 15.66 -7.89 -2.07
N GLY A 70 16.53 -8.42 -1.21
CA GLY A 70 17.73 -7.72 -0.75
C GLY A 70 17.44 -6.51 0.15
N THR A 71 16.27 -6.50 0.80
CA THR A 71 15.85 -5.47 1.77
C THR A 71 14.88 -6.07 2.77
N SER A 72 15.04 -5.70 4.06
CA SER A 72 14.08 -6.02 5.13
C SER A 72 13.19 -4.83 5.47
N TYR A 73 13.17 -3.79 4.64
CA TYR A 73 12.32 -2.63 4.88
C TYR A 73 10.87 -2.95 4.49
N ALA A 74 10.02 -3.27 5.48
CA ALA A 74 8.64 -3.69 5.25
C ALA A 74 7.77 -2.63 4.54
N GLY A 75 8.19 -1.36 4.55
CA GLY A 75 7.52 -0.28 3.81
C GLY A 75 7.46 -0.50 2.30
N GLU A 76 8.38 -1.30 1.73
CA GLU A 76 8.35 -1.63 0.31
C GLU A 76 7.06 -2.37 -0.09
N MET A 77 6.53 -3.25 0.77
CA MET A 77 5.25 -3.92 0.52
C MET A 77 4.10 -2.92 0.45
N LYS A 78 4.04 -1.97 1.40
CA LYS A 78 3.02 -0.90 1.44
C LYS A 78 3.08 -0.06 0.17
N LYS A 79 4.27 0.46 -0.17
CA LYS A 79 4.44 1.33 -1.34
C LYS A 79 4.23 0.61 -2.67
N SER A 80 4.45 -0.71 -2.71
CA SER A 80 4.08 -1.54 -3.87
C SER A 80 2.57 -1.58 -4.11
N VAL A 81 1.77 -1.78 -3.05
CA VAL A 81 0.30 -1.71 -3.15
C VAL A 81 -0.14 -0.32 -3.60
N PHE A 82 0.41 0.73 -2.97
CA PHE A 82 0.08 2.11 -3.34
C PHE A 82 0.43 2.44 -4.79
N THR A 83 1.59 1.97 -5.28
CA THR A 83 2.01 2.14 -6.67
C THR A 83 1.01 1.49 -7.63
N MET A 84 0.53 0.28 -7.32
CA MET A 84 -0.50 -0.40 -8.11
C MET A 84 -1.82 0.40 -8.11
N LEU A 85 -2.24 0.93 -6.96
CA LEU A 85 -3.44 1.77 -6.88
C LEU A 85 -3.28 3.05 -7.70
N ASN A 86 -2.10 3.68 -7.67
CA ASN A 86 -1.80 4.85 -8.48
C ASN A 86 -1.89 4.57 -9.99
N TYR A 87 -1.62 3.34 -10.42
CA TYR A 87 -1.75 2.92 -11.81
C TYR A 87 -3.20 2.61 -12.20
N LEU A 88 -3.95 1.90 -11.35
CA LEU A 88 -5.28 1.39 -11.67
C LEU A 88 -6.42 2.39 -11.47
N LEU A 89 -6.34 3.22 -10.42
CA LEU A 89 -7.44 4.10 -10.03
C LEU A 89 -7.73 5.24 -11.02
N PRO A 90 -6.72 5.89 -11.65
CA PRO A 90 -6.99 6.94 -12.63
C PRO A 90 -7.84 6.47 -13.81
N GLN A 91 -7.68 5.23 -14.25
CA GLN A 91 -8.49 4.63 -15.33
C GLN A 91 -9.97 4.46 -14.95
N LYS A 92 -10.28 4.51 -13.65
CA LYS A 92 -11.63 4.45 -13.09
C LYS A 92 -12.15 5.82 -12.65
N SER A 93 -11.48 6.90 -13.07
CA SER A 93 -11.79 8.27 -12.63
C SER A 93 -11.75 8.45 -11.10
N VAL A 94 -10.89 7.68 -10.43
CA VAL A 94 -10.58 7.85 -9.00
C VAL A 94 -9.18 8.44 -8.89
N MET A 95 -9.05 9.59 -8.22
CA MET A 95 -7.77 10.24 -7.98
C MET A 95 -7.09 9.60 -6.76
N PRO A 96 -5.98 8.88 -6.92
CA PRO A 96 -5.20 8.38 -5.79
C PRO A 96 -4.44 9.53 -5.13
N MET A 97 -4.41 9.57 -3.80
CA MET A 97 -3.83 10.64 -3.01
C MET A 97 -2.94 10.09 -1.90
N HIS A 98 -1.74 10.66 -1.77
CA HIS A 98 -0.84 10.41 -0.64
C HIS A 98 -1.06 11.49 0.41
N CYS A 99 -2.09 11.29 1.23
CA CYS A 99 -2.60 12.24 2.20
C CYS A 99 -3.24 11.52 3.40
N SER A 100 -3.35 12.22 4.53
CA SER A 100 -4.30 11.83 5.57
C SER A 100 -5.66 12.48 5.34
N ALA A 101 -6.72 11.89 5.89
CA ALA A 101 -8.06 12.44 5.83
C ALA A 101 -8.84 12.17 7.11
N ASN A 102 -9.71 13.12 7.49
CA ASN A 102 -10.65 12.97 8.60
C ASN A 102 -12.00 13.61 8.28
N GLU A 103 -13.02 13.23 9.04
CA GLU A 103 -14.40 13.67 8.88
C GLU A 103 -14.93 14.28 10.17
N GLY A 104 -15.58 15.43 10.06
CA GLY A 104 -16.26 16.08 11.17
C GLY A 104 -17.64 15.46 11.46
N PRO A 105 -18.25 15.77 12.62
CA PRO A 105 -19.56 15.22 12.98
C PRO A 105 -20.71 15.58 12.01
N ALA A 106 -20.52 16.61 11.18
CA ALA A 106 -21.48 17.05 10.16
C ALA A 106 -21.24 16.41 8.77
N GLY A 107 -20.27 15.50 8.65
CA GLY A 107 -19.89 14.87 7.38
C GLY A 107 -18.95 15.74 6.51
N ASP A 108 -18.38 16.81 7.06
CA ASP A 108 -17.39 17.63 6.36
C ASP A 108 -16.03 16.92 6.38
N ALA A 109 -15.50 16.57 5.20
CA ALA A 109 -14.21 15.92 5.07
C ALA A 109 -13.06 16.94 4.92
N ALA A 110 -11.90 16.63 5.52
CA ALA A 110 -10.66 17.38 5.33
C ALA A 110 -9.53 16.45 4.89
N VAL A 111 -8.68 16.94 3.97
CA VAL A 111 -7.56 16.19 3.38
C VAL A 111 -6.26 16.96 3.61
N PHE A 112 -5.22 16.26 4.06
CA PHE A 112 -3.94 16.85 4.44
C PHE A 112 -2.81 16.25 3.60
N PHE A 113 -2.23 17.06 2.70
CA PHE A 113 -1.05 16.70 1.93
C PHE A 113 0.25 17.16 2.61
N GLY A 114 1.34 16.45 2.34
CA GLY A 114 2.65 16.73 2.94
C GLY A 114 3.58 15.53 2.89
N LEU A 115 4.88 15.74 3.06
CA LEU A 115 5.88 14.68 3.09
C LEU A 115 5.94 14.00 4.48
N SER A 116 6.68 12.90 4.58
CA SER A 116 6.91 12.26 5.89
C SER A 116 7.59 13.26 6.83
N GLY A 117 7.10 13.38 8.07
CA GLY A 117 7.62 14.33 9.05
C GLY A 117 7.06 15.76 9.00
N THR A 118 6.14 16.09 8.07
CA THR A 118 5.56 17.44 7.98
C THR A 118 4.30 17.66 8.83
N GLY A 119 4.04 16.79 9.81
CA GLY A 119 2.92 16.95 10.75
C GLY A 119 1.54 16.46 10.29
N LYS A 120 1.41 15.84 9.09
CA LYS A 120 0.13 15.30 8.58
C LYS A 120 -0.61 14.43 9.59
N THR A 121 0.07 13.42 10.14
CA THR A 121 -0.51 12.45 11.07
C THR A 121 -1.00 13.13 12.35
N THR A 122 -0.23 14.11 12.85
CA THR A 122 -0.58 14.89 14.03
C THR A 122 -1.83 15.75 13.78
N LEU A 123 -1.91 16.41 12.62
CA LEU A 123 -3.04 17.28 12.27
C LEU A 123 -4.32 16.49 11.92
N SER A 124 -4.19 15.30 11.35
CA SER A 124 -5.36 14.46 11.04
C SER A 124 -5.96 13.78 12.26
N ALA A 125 -5.18 13.58 13.33
CA ALA A 125 -5.62 12.95 14.58
C ALA A 125 -6.28 13.96 15.53
N ASP A 126 -7.25 14.73 15.03
CA ASP A 126 -8.04 15.66 15.83
C ASP A 126 -9.07 14.88 16.67
N PRO A 127 -9.14 15.07 18.01
CA PRO A 127 -10.08 14.36 18.88
C PRO A 127 -11.56 14.60 18.55
N SER A 128 -11.87 15.72 17.90
CA SER A 128 -13.23 16.11 17.52
C SER A 128 -13.69 15.54 16.17
N ARG A 129 -12.80 14.82 15.46
CA ARG A 129 -13.02 14.33 14.10
C ARG A 129 -12.70 12.83 14.00
N THR A 130 -13.43 12.12 13.15
CA THR A 130 -13.18 10.71 12.88
C THR A 130 -12.06 10.57 11.85
N LEU A 131 -10.98 9.87 12.20
CA LEU A 131 -9.90 9.59 11.25
C LEU A 131 -10.38 8.60 10.19
N ILE A 132 -10.29 8.97 8.91
CA ILE A 132 -10.57 8.07 7.78
C ILE A 132 -9.31 7.23 7.47
N GLY A 133 -8.14 7.88 7.46
CA GLY A 133 -6.85 7.26 7.24
C GLY A 133 -5.70 8.25 7.34
N ASP A 134 -4.47 7.75 7.46
CA ASP A 134 -3.29 8.57 7.78
C ASP A 134 -2.29 8.76 6.62
N ASP A 135 -2.42 8.03 5.50
CA ASP A 135 -1.40 8.07 4.43
C ASP A 135 -1.94 7.94 2.99
N GLU A 136 -2.95 7.12 2.71
CA GLU A 136 -3.33 6.76 1.33
C GLU A 136 -4.87 6.75 1.15
N HIS A 137 -5.39 7.57 0.23
CA HIS A 137 -6.83 7.69 -0.05
C HIS A 137 -7.11 7.73 -1.56
N GLY A 138 -8.34 7.44 -1.97
CA GLY A 138 -8.84 7.67 -3.32
C GLY A 138 -9.98 8.70 -3.30
N TRP A 139 -10.09 9.54 -4.32
CA TRP A 139 -11.21 10.46 -4.50
C TRP A 139 -11.96 10.13 -5.78
N GLY A 140 -13.17 9.57 -5.65
CA GLY A 140 -14.05 9.23 -6.77
C GLY A 140 -15.25 10.18 -6.95
N PRO A 141 -16.13 9.92 -7.93
CA PRO A 141 -17.29 10.77 -8.24
C PRO A 141 -18.29 10.97 -7.10
N HIS A 142 -18.29 10.09 -6.10
CA HIS A 142 -19.18 10.13 -4.94
C HIS A 142 -18.46 10.48 -3.63
N GLY A 143 -17.20 10.90 -3.69
CA GLY A 143 -16.32 11.01 -2.52
C GLY A 143 -15.32 9.85 -2.42
N GLY A 144 -14.73 9.68 -1.24
CA GLY A 144 -13.80 8.59 -0.88
C GLY A 144 -14.50 7.27 -0.57
#